data_AF-A0A949YDF6-F1
#
_entry.id   AF-A0A949YDF6-F1
#
_cell.length_a   1.000
_cell.length_b   1.000
_cell.length_c   1.000
_cell.angle_alpha   90.00
_cell.angle_beta   90.00
_cell.angle_gamma   90.00
#
_symmetry.space_group_name_H-M   'P 1'
#
loop_
_entity.id
_entity.type
_entity.pdbx_description
1 polymer ?
#
loop_
_entity_poly.entity_id
_entity_poly.type
_entity_poly.pdbx_seq_one_letter_code
_entity_poly.pdbx_strand_id
1 'polypeptide(L)' 'MSSMELMTELLEAGVHFGHQTKRWNPKMKPYIFEQ' A
#
# COMPACT_ATOMS: atom_id res chain seq x y z
N MET A 1 -16.68 -9.00 -11.16
CA MET A 1 -15.45 -8.71 -10.40
C MET A 1 -15.64 -9.25 -9.00
N SER A 2 -14.95 -10.33 -8.69
CA SER A 2 -14.84 -10.86 -7.33
C SER A 2 -14.00 -9.91 -6.49
N SER A 3 -14.33 -9.76 -5.20
CA SER A 3 -13.56 -8.96 -4.25
C SER A 3 -12.09 -9.39 -4.14
N MET A 4 -11.76 -10.65 -4.46
CA MET A 4 -10.38 -11.14 -4.42
C MET A 4 -9.59 -10.81 -5.69
N GLU A 5 -10.26 -10.68 -6.85
CA GLU A 5 -9.61 -10.33 -8.11
C GLU A 5 -9.01 -8.92 -8.03
N LEU A 6 -9.76 -7.96 -7.48
CA LEU A 6 -9.30 -6.58 -7.33
C LEU A 6 -8.06 -6.45 -6.45
N MET A 7 -7.97 -7.23 -5.36
CA MET A 7 -6.79 -7.19 -4.48
C MET A 7 -5.54 -7.65 -5.23
N THR A 8 -5.65 -8.73 -5.99
CA THR A 8 -4.55 -9.27 -6.81
C THR A 8 -4.11 -8.29 -7.88
N GLU A 9 -5.07 -7.69 -8.60
CA GLU A 9 -4.78 -6.67 -9.63
C GLU A 9 -4.02 -5.46 -9.07
N LEU A 10 -4.42 -4.97 -7.89
CA LEU A 10 -3.74 -3.86 -7.22
C LEU A 10 -2.33 -4.23 -6.75
N LEU A 11 -2.13 -5.46 -6.28
CA LEU A 11 -0.82 -5.97 -5.91
C LEU A 11 0.11 -6.07 -7.12
N GLU A 12 -0.37 -6.62 -8.24
CA GLU A 12 0.39 -6.74 -9.48
C GLU A 12 0.74 -5.37 -10.09
N ALA A 13 -0.16 -4.39 -9.99
CA ALA A 13 0.08 -3.01 -10.40
C ALA A 13 1.08 -2.26 -9.49
N GLY A 14 1.45 -2.83 -8.34
CA GLY A 14 2.46 -2.28 -7.44
C GLY A 14 1.97 -1.11 -6.56
N VAL A 15 0.66 -0.97 -6.32
CA VAL A 15 0.11 0.17 -5.56
C VAL A 15 0.52 0.19 -4.08
N HIS A 16 1.02 -0.92 -3.56
CA HIS A 16 1.48 -1.07 -2.18
C HIS A 16 2.90 -0.53 -1.95
N PHE A 17 3.63 -0.15 -3.02
CA PHE A 17 4.93 0.48 -2.89
C PHE A 17 4.80 1.95 -2.49
N GLY A 18 5.54 2.35 -1.45
CA GLY A 18 5.58 3.72 -0.95
C GLY A 18 6.97 4.36 -1.07
N HIS A 19 7.08 5.58 -0.55
CA HIS A 19 8.38 6.23 -0.37
C HIS A 19 9.10 5.69 0.88
N GLN A 20 10.43 5.87 0.93
CA GLN A 20 11.22 5.62 2.14
C GLN A 20 10.65 6.37 3.34
N THR A 21 10.72 5.75 4.53
CA THR A 21 10.16 6.26 5.79
C THR A 21 10.57 7.71 6.06
N LYS A 22 11.79 8.15 5.74
CA LYS A 22 12.21 9.56 5.96
C LYS A 22 11.39 10.62 5.20
N ARG A 23 10.61 10.24 4.19
CA ARG A 23 9.80 11.15 3.36
C ARG A 23 8.30 11.13 3.70
N TRP A 24 7.87 10.28 4.62
CA TRP A 24 6.46 10.18 4.99
C TRP A 24 5.96 11.41 5.75
N ASN A 25 4.67 11.68 5.64
CA ASN A 25 3.98 12.47 6.64
C ASN A 25 3.67 11.56 7.85
N PRO A 26 4.11 11.88 9.08
CA PRO A 26 3.87 11.05 10.26
C PRO A 26 2.40 10.67 10.51
N LYS A 27 1.45 11.50 10.05
CA LYS A 27 0.01 11.22 10.16
C LYS A 27 -0.44 10.00 9.35
N MET A 28 0.36 9.53 8.39
CA MET A 28 0.06 8.36 7.57
C MET A 28 0.40 7.03 8.27
N LYS A 29 1.12 7.05 9.39
CA LYS A 29 1.55 5.85 10.13
C LYS A 29 0.44 4.82 10.38
N PRO A 30 -0.80 5.19 10.75
CA PRO A 30 -1.86 4.19 10.99
C PRO A 30 -2.31 3.41 9.75
N TYR A 31 -1.96 3.88 8.55
CA TYR A 31 -2.41 3.29 7.27
C TYR A 31 -1.27 2.60 6.50
N ILE A 32 -0.03 2.70 6.99
CA ILE A 32 1.13 2.09 6.35
C ILE A 32 1.41 0.77 7.07
N PHE A 33 1.42 -0.31 6.30
CA PHE A 33 1.82 -1.63 6.78
C PHE A 33 3.32 -1.80 6.54
N GLU A 34 4.09 -1.95 7.62
CA GLU A 34 5.54 -2.17 7.61
C GLU A 34 5.81 -3.26 8.67
N GLN A 35 6.36 -4.41 8.28
CA GLN A 35 6.85 -5.47 9.17
C GLN A 35 8.37 -5.35 9.32
#